data_AF-A0A7J6W249-F1
#
_entry.id   AF-A0A7J6W249-F1
#
_cell.length_a   1.000
_cell.length_b   1.000
_cell.length_c   1.000
_cell.angle_alpha   90.00
_cell.angle_beta   90.00
_cell.angle_gamma   90.00
#
_symmetry.space_group_name_H-M   'P 1'
#
loop_
_entity.id
_entity.type
_entity.pdbx_description
1 polymer ?
#
loop_
_entity_poly.entity_id
_entity_poly.type
_entity_poly.pdbx_seq_one_letter_code
_entity_poly.pdbx_strand_id
1 'polypeptide(L)' 'MIWIWSGSPALMDRIMQSRLPARDALLEMMIYHLPSPSTAQRYRIENLYQGPLDDMYANAIRNCDPEGPLI' A
#
# COMPACT_ATOMS: atom_id res chain seq x y z
N MET A 1 -22.79 -39.61 3.71
CA MET A 1 -22.70 -38.24 4.24
C MET A 1 -21.86 -37.38 3.30
N ILE A 2 -22.36 -37.16 2.08
CA ILE A 2 -21.73 -36.33 1.04
C ILE A 2 -22.91 -35.67 0.29
N TRP A 3 -22.78 -34.40 -0.08
CA TRP A 3 -23.68 -33.60 -0.95
C TRP A 3 -24.83 -32.81 -0.28
N ILE A 4 -24.52 -31.67 0.38
CA ILE A 4 -25.50 -30.57 0.57
C ILE A 4 -24.84 -29.19 0.33
N TRP A 5 -24.02 -29.05 -0.73
CA TRP A 5 -23.58 -27.74 -1.22
C TRP A 5 -23.88 -27.65 -2.72
N SER A 6 -25.16 -27.42 -3.05
CA SER A 6 -25.66 -27.20 -4.41
C SER A 6 -26.01 -25.73 -4.64
N GLY A 7 -25.21 -24.79 -4.11
CA GLY A 7 -25.27 -23.39 -4.51
C GLY A 7 -24.30 -23.16 -5.68
N SER A 8 -24.78 -22.66 -6.82
CA SER A 8 -23.94 -22.36 -7.97
C SER A 8 -22.86 -21.32 -7.57
N PRO A 9 -21.56 -21.68 -7.53
CA PRO A 9 -20.49 -20.77 -7.08
C PRO A 9 -20.49 -19.46 -7.87
N ALA A 10 -20.79 -19.53 -9.17
CA ALA A 10 -20.90 -18.39 -10.05
C ALA A 10 -21.99 -17.37 -9.64
N LEU A 11 -23.10 -17.82 -9.04
CA LEU A 11 -24.15 -16.91 -8.56
C LEU A 11 -23.67 -16.18 -7.29
N MET A 12 -23.01 -16.92 -6.40
CA MET A 12 -22.42 -16.35 -5.19
C MET A 12 -21.36 -15.29 -5.51
N ASP A 13 -20.47 -15.57 -6.45
CA ASP A 13 -19.44 -14.62 -6.91
C ASP A 13 -20.05 -13.32 -7.45
N ARG A 14 -21.12 -13.41 -8.25
CA ARG A 14 -21.81 -12.23 -8.80
C ARG A 14 -22.53 -11.40 -7.74
N ILE A 15 -23.17 -12.07 -6.77
CA ILE A 15 -23.81 -11.37 -5.65
C ILE A 15 -22.73 -10.66 -4.82
N MET A 16 -21.61 -11.30 -4.52
CA MET A 16 -20.52 -10.69 -3.76
C MET A 16 -19.89 -9.50 -4.48
N GLN A 17 -19.60 -9.62 -5.78
CA GLN A 17 -19.08 -8.52 -6.59
C GLN A 17 -20.02 -7.30 -6.61
N SER A 18 -21.34 -7.51 -6.60
CA SER A 18 -22.33 -6.41 -6.61
C SER A 18 -22.62 -5.81 -5.23
N ARG A 19 -22.51 -6.59 -4.16
CA ARG A 19 -22.86 -6.17 -2.80
C ARG A 19 -21.67 -5.70 -1.98
N LEU A 20 -20.47 -6.17 -2.27
CA LEU A 20 -19.23 -5.84 -1.56
C LEU A 20 -18.11 -5.63 -2.60
N PRO A 21 -18.02 -4.44 -3.20
CA PRO A 21 -16.96 -4.13 -4.15
C PRO A 21 -15.60 -4.10 -3.43
N ALA A 22 -14.84 -5.18 -3.54
CA ALA A 22 -13.55 -5.34 -2.87
C ALA A 22 -12.55 -4.24 -3.25
N ARG A 23 -12.62 -3.74 -4.49
CA ARG A 23 -11.76 -2.66 -4.98
C ARG A 23 -11.85 -1.42 -4.09
N ASP A 24 -13.05 -0.97 -3.80
CA ASP A 24 -13.28 0.29 -3.09
C ASP A 24 -12.88 0.14 -1.63
N ALA A 25 -13.25 -0.98 -0.99
CA ALA A 25 -12.84 -1.28 0.38
C ALA A 25 -11.31 -1.38 0.54
N LEU A 26 -10.63 -2.03 -0.40
CA LEU A 26 -9.16 -2.11 -0.37
C LEU A 26 -8.51 -0.76 -0.62
N LEU A 27 -9.05 0.04 -1.54
CA LEU A 27 -8.52 1.37 -1.83
C LEU A 27 -8.68 2.31 -0.63
N GLU A 28 -9.84 2.30 0.02
CA GLU A 28 -10.07 3.06 1.25
C GLU A 28 -9.09 2.65 2.35
N MET A 29 -8.92 1.34 2.57
CA MET A 29 -7.92 0.84 3.53
C MET A 29 -6.50 1.35 3.22
N MET A 30 -6.09 1.32 1.96
CA MET A 30 -4.77 1.82 1.55
C MET A 30 -4.64 3.33 1.84
N ILE A 31 -5.63 4.13 1.47
CA ILE A 31 -5.60 5.59 1.65
C ILE A 31 -5.58 5.98 3.12
N TYR A 32 -6.38 5.31 3.97
CA TYR A 32 -6.50 5.68 5.37
C TYR A 32 -5.37 5.14 6.26
N HIS A 33 -4.74 4.02 5.91
CA HIS A 33 -3.77 3.36 6.79
C HIS A 33 -2.33 3.38 6.27
N LEU A 34 -2.09 3.55 4.97
CA LEU A 34 -0.73 3.64 4.46
C LEU A 34 -0.28 5.10 4.47
N PRO A 35 0.86 5.42 5.12
CA PRO A 35 1.42 6.76 5.07
C PRO A 35 1.92 7.09 3.66
N SER A 36 1.83 8.38 3.29
CA SER A 36 2.45 8.88 2.06
C SER A 36 3.97 8.67 2.08
N PRO A 37 4.65 8.59 0.92
CA PRO A 37 6.11 8.52 0.85
C PRO A 37 6.81 9.65 1.62
N SER A 38 6.29 10.87 1.55
CA SER A 38 6.81 12.02 2.31
C SER A 38 6.78 11.83 3.83
N THR A 39 5.81 11.09 4.34
CA THR A 39 5.73 10.72 5.76
C THR A 39 6.60 9.50 6.05
N ALA A 40 6.54 8.50 5.17
CA ALA A 40 7.18 7.20 5.35
C ALA A 40 8.71 7.28 5.27
N GLN A 41 9.25 8.01 4.30
CA GLN A 41 10.69 8.08 4.07
C GLN A 41 11.43 8.74 5.24
N ARG A 42 10.79 9.66 5.98
CA ARG A 42 11.37 10.31 7.17
C ARG A 42 11.83 9.33 8.24
N TYR A 43 11.03 8.31 8.55
CA TYR A 43 11.37 7.31 9.55
C TYR A 43 12.03 6.06 8.95
N ARG A 44 11.95 5.87 7.63
CA ARG A 44 12.56 4.72 6.93
C ARG A 44 13.99 4.98 6.48
N ILE A 45 14.43 6.24 6.42
CA ILE A 45 15.76 6.61 5.92
C ILE A 45 16.89 5.81 6.59
N GLU A 46 16.83 5.61 7.89
CA GLU A 46 17.84 4.86 8.66
C GLU A 46 18.00 3.41 8.20
N ASN A 47 16.94 2.81 7.64
CA ASN A 47 16.96 1.46 7.09
C ASN A 47 17.20 1.42 5.57
N LEU A 48 16.87 2.50 4.85
CA LEU A 48 16.96 2.59 3.40
C LEU A 48 18.35 3.01 2.92
N TYR A 49 19.05 3.84 3.68
CA TYR A 49 20.32 4.44 3.27
C TYR A 49 21.47 4.02 4.18
N GLN A 50 22.54 3.53 3.56
CA GLN A 50 23.73 3.03 4.28
C GLN A 50 24.85 4.07 4.40
N GLY A 51 24.73 5.21 3.71
CA GLY A 51 25.71 6.29 3.78
C GLY A 51 25.49 7.23 4.98
N PRO A 52 26.27 8.32 5.05
CA PRO A 52 26.13 9.32 6.10
C PRO A 52 24.74 9.97 6.09
N LEU A 53 24.04 10.00 7.23
CA LEU A 53 22.67 10.52 7.33
C LEU A 53 22.56 12.05 7.22
N ASP A 54 23.70 12.73 7.24
CA ASP A 54 23.89 14.18 7.11
C ASP A 54 24.21 14.62 5.68
N ASP A 55 24.39 13.68 4.75
CA ASP A 55 24.66 14.03 3.35
C ASP A 55 23.42 14.47 2.57
N MET A 56 23.66 14.96 1.35
CA MET A 56 22.60 15.46 0.48
C MET A 56 21.63 14.35 0.02
N TYR A 57 22.09 13.12 -0.14
CA TYR A 57 21.27 11.99 -0.59
C TYR A 57 20.31 11.53 0.53
N ALA A 58 20.83 11.39 1.75
CA ALA A 58 20.05 11.05 2.92
C ALA A 58 18.99 12.11 3.20
N ASN A 59 19.32 13.40 3.04
CA ASN A 59 18.37 14.50 3.16
C ASN A 59 17.29 14.47 2.06
N ALA A 60 17.68 14.19 0.81
CA ALA A 60 16.73 14.08 -0.30
C ALA A 60 15.74 12.93 -0.12
N ILE A 61 16.22 11.75 0.29
CA ILE A 61 15.36 10.61 0.66
C ILE A 61 14.49 10.99 1.87
N ARG A 62 15.05 11.56 2.93
CA ARG A 62 14.28 11.92 4.14
C ARG A 62 13.10 12.85 3.81
N ASN A 63 13.30 13.76 2.87
CA ASN A 63 12.30 14.77 2.48
C ASN A 63 11.41 14.33 1.32
N CYS A 64 11.69 13.20 0.67
CA CYS A 64 11.03 12.78 -0.58
C CYS A 64 11.08 13.89 -1.64
N ASP A 65 12.26 14.49 -1.82
CA ASP A 65 12.47 15.68 -2.66
C ASP A 65 12.50 15.33 -4.16
N PRO A 66 11.53 15.80 -4.97
CA PRO A 66 11.52 15.53 -6.42
C PRO A 66 12.64 16.25 -7.18
N GLU A 67 13.19 17.33 -6.63
CA GLU A 67 14.30 18.10 -7.22
C GLU A 67 15.66 17.69 -6.65
N GLY A 68 15.67 16.72 -5.75
CA GLY A 68 16.88 16.16 -5.16
C GLY A 68 17.73 15.37 -6.16
N PRO A 69 18.95 14.97 -5.78
CA PRO A 69 19.77 14.08 -6.58
C PRO A 69 19.02 12.78 -6.89
N LEU A 70 19.13 12.29 -8.13
CA LEU A 70 18.56 10.99 -8.52
C LEU A 70 19.25 9.86 -7.74
N ILE A 71 18.43 9.01 -7.13
CA ILE A 71 18.78 7.97 -6.16
C ILE A 71 18.07 6.66 -6.50
#